data_AF-A0A4Q3M5L9-F1
#
_entry.id   AF-A0A4Q3M5L9-F1
#
_cell.length_a   1.000
_cell.length_b   1.000
_cell.length_c   1.000
_cell.angle_alpha   90.00
_cell.angle_beta   90.00
_cell.angle_gamma   90.00
#
_symmetry.space_group_name_H-M   'P 1'
#
loop_
_entity.id
_entity.type
_entity.pdbx_description
1 polymer ?
#
loop_
_entity_poly.entity_id
_entity_poly.type
_entity_poly.pdbx_seq_one_letter_code
_entity_poly.pdbx_strand_id
1 'polypeptide(L)'
;MELALQLSALVIILGIGYLAFSFLREPQEVREGPAVALDDAQIQQILKSASASAVVYFRKGERISNPFREGSRAHILWETQFQRDLMDLQDGTYPARQQH
;
A
#
# COMPACT_ATOMS: atom_id res chain seq x y z
N MET A 1 -15.90 -17.46 44.01
CA MET A 1 -16.17 -18.34 42.85
C MET A 1 -17.06 -17.68 41.79
N GLU A 2 -17.95 -16.76 42.17
CA GLU A 2 -18.88 -16.06 41.24
C GLU A 2 -18.21 -15.11 40.23
N LEU A 3 -17.09 -14.48 40.61
CA LEU A 3 -16.36 -13.52 39.75
C LEU A 3 -15.77 -14.15 38.48
N ALA A 4 -15.32 -15.40 38.56
CA ALA A 4 -14.77 -16.13 37.42
C ALA A 4 -15.84 -16.42 36.36
N LEU A 5 -17.06 -16.73 36.80
CA LEU A 5 -18.18 -17.06 35.92
C LEU A 5 -18.65 -15.82 35.12
N GLN A 6 -18.69 -14.65 35.77
CA GLN A 6 -19.09 -13.39 35.11
C GLN A 6 -18.07 -12.92 34.07
N LEU A 7 -16.77 -13.09 34.35
CA LEU A 7 -15.70 -12.76 33.40
C LEU A 7 -15.76 -13.64 32.14
N SER A 8 -16.05 -14.93 32.29
CA SER A 8 -16.22 -15.84 31.15
C SER A 8 -17.39 -15.44 30.26
N ALA A 9 -18.53 -15.05 30.85
CA ALA A 9 -19.70 -14.61 30.08
C ALA A 9 -19.44 -13.31 29.29
N LEU A 10 -18.71 -12.37 29.88
CA LEU A 10 -18.36 -11.10 29.23
C LEU A 10 -17.47 -11.30 28.00
N VAL A 11 -16.49 -12.21 28.08
CA VAL A 11 -15.60 -12.56 26.95
C VAL A 11 -16.38 -13.18 25.80
N ILE A 12 -17.35 -14.04 26.10
CA ILE A 12 -18.18 -14.70 25.07
C ILE A 12 -19.07 -13.67 24.34
N ILE A 13 -19.68 -12.73 25.06
CA ILE A 13 -20.53 -11.69 24.45
C ILE A 13 -19.70 -10.76 23.55
N LEU A 14 -18.51 -10.35 24.01
CA LEU A 14 -17.60 -9.52 23.22
C LEU A 14 -17.09 -10.26 21.97
N GLY A 15 -16.78 -11.55 22.10
CA GLY A 15 -16.33 -12.38 20.98
C GLY A 15 -17.40 -12.54 19.89
N ILE A 16 -18.65 -12.79 20.27
CA ILE A 16 -19.76 -12.95 19.30
C ILE A 16 -20.07 -11.62 18.60
N GLY A 17 -20.04 -10.50 19.34
CA GLY A 17 -20.24 -9.17 18.75
C GLY A 17 -19.14 -8.79 17.75
N TYR A 18 -17.88 -9.13 18.05
CA TYR A 18 -16.76 -8.91 17.14
C TYR A 18 -16.88 -9.72 15.84
N LEU A 19 -17.26 -11.00 15.96
CA LEU A 19 -17.48 -11.86 14.78
C LEU A 19 -18.64 -11.34 13.91
N ALA A 20 -19.74 -10.91 14.52
CA ALA A 20 -20.87 -10.33 13.78
C ALA A 20 -20.49 -9.03 13.04
N PHE A 21 -19.66 -8.17 13.64
CA PHE A 21 -19.19 -6.94 13.02
C PHE A 21 -18.22 -7.19 11.84
N SER A 22 -17.37 -8.23 11.93
CA SER A 22 -16.47 -8.61 10.83
C SER A 22 -17.19 -9.12 9.59
N PHE A 23 -18.38 -9.73 9.73
CA PHE A 23 -19.18 -10.21 8.60
C PHE A 23 -20.03 -9.12 7.92
N LEU A 24 -20.20 -7.95 8.53
CA LEU A 24 -20.94 -6.81 7.96
C LEU A 24 -20.08 -5.85 7.14
N ARG A 25 -18.78 -6.11 7.00
CA ARG A 25 -17.96 -5.46 5.97
C ARG A 25 -18.22 -6.14 4.64
N GLU A 26 -19.30 -5.72 4.01
CA GLU A 26 -19.50 -5.85 2.57
C GLU A 26 -18.16 -5.55 1.87
N PRO A 27 -17.58 -6.48 1.09
CA PRO A 27 -16.50 -6.12 0.21
C PRO A 27 -17.11 -5.09 -0.74
N GLN A 28 -16.68 -3.83 -0.64
CA GLN A 28 -16.99 -2.87 -1.67
C GLN A 28 -16.50 -3.49 -2.98
N GLU A 29 -17.44 -3.91 -3.82
CA GLU A 29 -17.20 -4.14 -5.23
C GLU A 29 -16.65 -2.82 -5.76
N VAL A 30 -15.32 -2.74 -5.80
CA VAL A 30 -14.60 -1.77 -6.59
C VAL A 30 -15.12 -2.04 -8.00
N ARG A 31 -16.10 -1.23 -8.44
CA ARG A 31 -16.46 -1.15 -9.84
C ARG A 31 -15.18 -0.78 -10.56
N GLU A 32 -14.49 -1.80 -11.06
CA GLU A 32 -13.36 -1.67 -11.95
C GLU A 32 -13.89 -0.90 -13.16
N GLY A 33 -13.75 0.44 -13.11
CA GLY A 33 -13.75 1.24 -14.33
C GLY A 33 -12.76 0.59 -15.29
N PRO A 34 -12.97 0.70 -16.62
CA PRO A 34 -12.21 -0.07 -17.61
C PRO A 34 -10.74 -0.05 -17.22
N ALA A 35 -10.20 -1.23 -16.88
CA ALA A 35 -8.81 -1.37 -16.50
C ALA A 35 -8.00 -0.98 -17.73
N VAL A 36 -7.65 0.29 -17.83
CA VAL A 36 -6.81 0.79 -18.92
C VAL A 36 -5.51 0.02 -18.80
N ALA A 37 -5.31 -0.92 -19.71
CA ALA A 37 -4.11 -1.72 -19.76
C ALA A 37 -2.95 -0.75 -20.05
N LEU A 38 -2.06 -0.60 -19.06
CA LEU A 38 -0.81 0.13 -19.27
C LEU A 38 0.07 -0.72 -20.18
N ASP A 39 0.56 -0.12 -21.26
CA ASP A 39 1.57 -0.75 -22.09
C ASP A 39 2.96 -0.71 -21.41
N ASP A 40 3.91 -1.47 -21.94
CA ASP A 40 5.25 -1.58 -21.35
C ASP A 40 5.98 -0.22 -21.34
N ALA A 41 5.77 0.63 -22.35
CA ALA A 41 6.41 1.93 -22.42
C ALA A 41 5.90 2.85 -21.29
N GLN A 42 4.59 2.85 -21.04
CA GLN A 42 3.97 3.58 -19.94
C GLN A 42 4.43 3.04 -18.59
N ILE A 43 4.52 1.71 -18.41
CA ILE A 43 5.04 1.10 -17.18
C ILE A 43 6.47 1.58 -16.93
N GLN A 44 7.35 1.50 -17.93
CA GLN A 44 8.74 1.95 -17.79
C GLN A 44 8.85 3.44 -17.48
N GLN A 45 7.99 4.27 -18.07
CA GLN A 45 7.93 5.70 -17.76
C GLN A 45 7.50 5.95 -16.31
N ILE A 46 6.48 5.24 -15.82
CA ILE A 46 6.01 5.32 -14.43
C ILE A 46 7.13 4.94 -13.47
N LEU A 47 7.77 3.79 -13.68
CA LEU A 47 8.85 3.30 -12.81
C LEU A 47 10.03 4.29 -12.80
N LYS A 48 10.45 4.78 -13.97
CA LYS A 48 11.54 5.77 -14.08
C LYS A 48 11.20 7.06 -13.33
N SER A 49 9.97 7.53 -13.44
CA SER A 49 9.52 8.72 -12.71
C SER A 49 9.54 8.50 -11.19
N ALA A 50 9.12 7.33 -10.71
CA ALA A 50 9.14 6.96 -9.30
C ALA A 50 10.56 6.94 -8.74
N SER A 51 11.49 6.31 -9.46
CA SER A 51 12.91 6.26 -9.07
C SER A 51 13.54 7.65 -8.99
N ALA A 52 13.28 8.50 -10.00
CA ALA A 52 13.78 9.87 -9.99
C ALA A 52 13.24 10.66 -8.77
N SER A 53 11.95 10.50 -8.47
CA SER A 53 11.33 11.09 -7.30
C SER A 53 11.93 10.58 -5.99
N ALA A 54 12.15 9.28 -5.84
CA ALA A 54 12.75 8.71 -4.62
C ALA A 54 14.14 9.31 -4.34
N VAL A 55 14.98 9.46 -5.37
CA VAL A 55 16.30 10.08 -5.26
C VAL A 55 16.19 11.55 -4.83
N VAL A 56 15.25 12.31 -5.40
CA VAL A 56 15.05 13.72 -5.04
C VAL A 56 14.55 13.84 -3.60
N TYR A 57 13.57 13.02 -3.20
CA TYR A 57 13.06 12.96 -1.83
C TYR A 57 14.19 12.68 -0.84
N PHE A 58 14.99 11.62 -1.08
CA PHE A 58 16.08 11.23 -0.19
C PHE A 58 17.16 12.30 -0.07
N ARG A 59 17.55 12.94 -1.18
CA ARG A 59 18.63 13.95 -1.20
C ARG A 59 18.21 15.30 -0.65
N LYS A 60 16.98 15.74 -0.93
CA LYS A 60 16.52 17.10 -0.60
C LYS A 60 15.59 17.15 0.60
N GLY A 61 15.03 16.03 1.03
CA GLY A 61 13.99 15.98 2.06
C GLY A 61 12.67 16.62 1.65
N GLU A 62 12.48 16.91 0.35
CA GLU A 62 11.27 17.54 -0.18
C GLU A 62 10.14 16.51 -0.26
N ARG A 63 8.93 16.88 0.19
CA ARG A 63 7.76 16.03 0.09
C ARG A 63 7.37 15.88 -1.38
N ILE A 64 7.38 14.65 -1.89
CA ILE A 64 6.89 14.31 -3.23
C ILE A 64 5.58 13.55 -3.10
N SER A 65 4.60 13.94 -3.92
CA SER A 65 3.31 13.27 -4.01
C SER A 65 3.24 12.45 -5.29
N ASN A 66 2.59 11.28 -5.20
CA ASN A 66 2.30 10.45 -6.36
C ASN A 66 1.39 11.22 -7.34
N PRO A 67 1.80 11.40 -8.62
CA PRO A 67 1.04 12.21 -9.57
C PRO A 67 -0.18 11.48 -10.17
N PHE A 68 -0.33 10.18 -9.92
CA PHE A 68 -1.39 9.38 -10.51
C PHE A 68 -2.62 9.29 -9.60
N ARG A 69 -3.79 9.14 -10.23
CA ARG A 69 -5.07 8.97 -9.54
C ARG A 69 -4.97 7.81 -8.53
N GLU A 70 -5.32 8.09 -7.28
CA GLU A 70 -5.34 7.11 -6.20
C GLU A 70 -6.14 5.86 -6.58
N GLY A 71 -5.60 4.69 -6.22
CA GLY A 71 -6.17 3.38 -6.56
C GLY A 71 -5.99 2.94 -8.02
N SER A 72 -5.44 3.78 -8.91
CA SER A 72 -5.11 3.35 -10.27
C SER A 72 -3.88 2.44 -10.29
N ARG A 73 -3.77 1.60 -11.33
CA ARG A 73 -2.58 0.76 -11.55
C ARG A 73 -1.29 1.57 -11.60
N ALA A 74 -1.32 2.75 -12.24
CA ALA A 74 -0.18 3.65 -12.30
C ALA A 74 0.22 4.19 -10.92
N HIS A 75 -0.77 4.53 -10.09
CA HIS A 75 -0.53 4.95 -8.71
C HIS A 75 0.15 3.85 -7.89
N ILE A 76 -0.37 2.61 -7.95
CA ILE A 76 0.20 1.47 -7.22
C ILE A 76 1.63 1.17 -7.68
N LEU A 77 1.89 1.14 -8.99
CA LEU A 77 3.22 0.91 -9.56
C LEU A 77 4.21 1.99 -9.12
N TRP A 78 3.83 3.26 -9.21
CA TRP A 78 4.67 4.37 -8.81
C TRP A 78 4.99 4.32 -7.32
N GLU A 79 3.98 4.12 -6.46
CA GLU A 79 4.14 4.11 -5.01
C GLU A 79 5.05 2.97 -4.56
N THR A 80 4.85 1.78 -5.13
CA THR A 80 5.66 0.60 -4.83
C THR A 80 7.13 0.83 -5.22
N GLN A 81 7.39 1.34 -6.42
CA GLN A 81 8.75 1.59 -6.88
C GLN A 81 9.42 2.70 -6.08
N PHE A 82 8.70 3.78 -5.78
CA PHE A 82 9.19 4.90 -4.97
C PHE A 82 9.63 4.43 -3.57
N GLN A 83 8.76 3.69 -2.87
CA GLN A 83 9.07 3.17 -1.53
C GLN A 83 10.24 2.18 -1.56
N ARG A 84 10.30 1.32 -2.59
CA ARG A 84 11.40 0.39 -2.77
C ARG A 84 12.74 1.09 -2.95
N ASP A 85 12.79 2.08 -3.84
CA ASP A 85 14.01 2.84 -4.09
C ASP A 85 14.42 3.66 -2.86
N LEU A 86 13.45 4.16 -2.07
CA LEU A 86 13.75 4.80 -0.80
C LEU A 86 14.39 3.85 0.21
N MET A 87 13.91 2.61 0.33
CA MET A 87 14.54 1.61 1.19
C MET A 87 15.96 1.28 0.70
N ASP A 88 16.12 1.01 -0.61
CA ASP A 88 17.44 0.72 -1.19
C ASP A 88 18.43 1.90 -1.01
N LEU A 89 17.96 3.16 -1.07
CA LEU A 89 18.75 4.36 -0.80
C LEU A 89 19.16 4.47 0.67
N GLN A 90 18.26 4.15 1.60
CA GLN A 90 18.53 4.16 3.05
C GLN A 90 19.52 3.06 3.45
N ASP A 91 19.43 1.89 2.81
CA ASP A 91 20.31 0.76 3.04
C ASP A 91 21.67 0.90 2.32
N GLY A 92 21.83 1.94 1.48
CA GLY A 92 23.05 2.15 0.69
C GLY A 92 23.24 1.13 -0.44
N THR A 93 22.20 0.38 -0.79
CA THR A 93 22.22 -0.64 -1.85
C THR A 93 21.80 -0.08 -3.22
N TYR A 94 21.43 1.21 -3.28
CA TYR A 94 21.03 1.88 -4.50
C TYR A 94 22.22 2.24 -5.42
N PRO A 95 22.15 2.01 -6.75
CA PRO A 95 21.05 1.40 -7.49
C PRO A 95 21.15 -0.13 -7.45
N ALA A 96 20.22 -0.82 -6.79
CA ALA A 96 20.38 -2.25 -6.56
C ALA A 96 20.17 -3.11 -7.82
N ARG A 97 19.44 -2.65 -8.85
CA ARG A 97 18.86 -3.57 -9.86
C ARG A 97 18.63 -3.04 -11.29
N GLN A 98 19.35 -2.02 -11.75
CA GLN A 98 19.24 -1.56 -13.17
C GLN A 98 20.21 -2.25 -14.15
N GLN A 99 20.88 -3.34 -13.75
CA GLN A 99 21.89 -4.04 -14.56
C GLN A 99 21.46 -5.40 -15.13
N HIS A 100 20.16 -5.71 -15.18
CA HIS A 100 19.66 -6.95 -15.77
C HIS A 100 18.72 -6.68 -16.94
#